data_AF-A0A914TS62-F1
#
_entry.id   AF-A0A914TS62-F1
#
_cell.length_a   1.000
_cell.length_b   1.000
_cell.length_c   1.000
_cell.angle_alpha   90.00
_cell.angle_beta   90.00
_cell.angle_gamma   90.00
#
_symmetry.space_group_name_H-M   'P 1'
#
loop_
_entity.id
_entity.type
_entity.pdbx_description
1 polymer ?
#
loop_
_entity_poly.entity_id
_entity_poly.type
_entity_poly.pdbx_seq_one_letter_code
_entity_poly.pdbx_strand_id
1 'polypeptide(L)'
;MEITFNACPILATIASFMGYIVIQGHPLTPEVAFLSLMLFNLIRFSVYRIPGLVREVLDARISLNRVQEFLLEPEVPEMINTMNPTNENTIIELKGANLSWIPQKTDESTTILPTLKSLTLEIKEGELIGII
;
A
#
# COMPACT_ATOMS: atom_id res chain seq x y z
N MET A 1 -7.22 29.58 4.86
CA MET A 1 -7.76 28.33 5.46
C MET A 1 -7.66 28.28 6.98
N GLU A 2 -6.75 29.04 7.63
CA GLU A 2 -6.65 29.03 9.11
C GLU A 2 -7.85 29.66 9.83
N ILE A 3 -8.48 30.68 9.23
CA ILE A 3 -9.63 31.37 9.82
C ILE A 3 -10.79 30.39 10.03
N THR A 4 -11.06 29.48 9.09
CA THR A 4 -12.17 28.51 9.19
C THR A 4 -11.97 27.54 10.36
N PHE A 5 -10.75 27.04 10.55
CA PHE A 5 -10.42 26.12 11.63
C PHE A 5 -10.38 26.77 13.02
N ASN A 6 -10.03 28.06 13.07
CA ASN A 6 -10.05 28.83 14.32
C ASN A 6 -11.44 29.37 14.66
N ALA A 7 -12.25 29.73 13.65
CA ALA A 7 -13.58 30.28 13.85
C ALA A 7 -14.65 29.22 14.18
N CYS A 8 -14.55 28.02 13.61
CA CYS A 8 -15.53 26.93 13.82
C CYS A 8 -15.83 26.63 15.31
N PRO A 9 -14.84 26.41 16.21
CA PRO A 9 -15.11 26.13 17.62
C PRO A 9 -15.63 27.35 18.38
N ILE A 10 -15.23 28.56 17.98
CA ILE A 10 -15.75 29.81 18.56
C ILE A 10 -17.24 29.95 18.23
N LEU A 11 -17.61 29.72 16.98
CA LEU A 11 -19.01 29.74 16.53
C LEU A 11 -19.84 28.64 17.20
N ALA A 12 -19.29 27.43 17.35
CA ALA A 12 -19.96 26.34 18.06
C ALA A 12 -20.21 26.67 19.55
N THR A 13 -19.26 27.35 20.19
CA THR A 13 -19.40 27.81 21.58
C THR A 13 -20.49 28.88 21.71
N ILE A 14 -20.48 29.87 20.81
CA ILE A 14 -21.50 30.93 20.76
C ILE A 14 -22.89 30.33 20.51
N ALA A 15 -23.01 29.39 19.57
CA ALA A 15 -24.27 28.70 19.28
C ALA A 15 -24.77 27.89 20.49
N SER A 16 -23.87 27.22 21.21
CA SER A 16 -24.21 26.43 22.40
C SER A 16 -24.71 27.33 23.54
N PHE A 17 -24.05 28.45 23.80
CA PHE A 17 -24.50 29.41 24.81
C PHE A 17 -25.79 30.13 24.40
N MET A 18 -25.95 30.44 23.12
CA MET A 18 -27.19 31.00 22.59
C MET A 18 -28.36 30.03 22.78
N GLY A 19 -28.16 28.73 22.51
CA GLY A 19 -29.17 27.71 22.79
C GLY A 19 -29.50 27.59 24.28
N TYR A 20 -28.48 27.61 25.15
CA TYR A 20 -28.67 27.53 26.60
C TYR A 20 -29.49 28.71 27.15
N ILE A 21 -29.23 29.92 26.66
CA ILE A 21 -29.95 31.12 27.12
C ILE A 21 -31.34 31.22 26.49
N VAL A 22 -31.45 31.08 25.16
CA VAL A 22 -32.68 31.38 24.41
C VAL A 22 -33.69 30.22 24.48
N ILE A 23 -33.23 28.97 24.41
CA ILE A 23 -34.12 27.80 24.37
C ILE A 23 -34.47 27.34 25.77
N GLN A 24 -33.49 27.24 26.67
CA GLN A 24 -33.74 26.77 28.04
C GLN A 24 -34.11 27.88 29.02
N GLY A 25 -33.86 29.15 28.68
CA GLY A 25 -34.19 30.29 29.55
C GLY A 25 -33.31 30.40 30.80
N HIS A 26 -32.22 29.62 30.90
CA HIS A 26 -31.33 29.64 32.05
C HIS A 26 -30.34 30.81 31.97
N PRO A 27 -30.04 31.49 33.09
CA PRO A 27 -29.01 32.51 33.11
C PRO A 27 -27.63 31.87 32.89
N LEU A 28 -26.84 32.45 31.99
CA LEU A 28 -25.45 32.04 31.79
C LEU A 28 -24.60 32.53 32.95
N THR A 29 -24.39 31.67 33.96
CA THR A 29 -23.51 31.97 35.08
C THR A 29 -22.03 31.84 34.67
N PRO A 30 -21.12 32.60 35.28
CA PRO A 30 -19.70 32.51 34.98
C PRO A 30 -19.14 31.08 35.17
N GLU A 31 -19.59 30.37 36.20
CA GLU A 31 -19.18 28.99 36.48
C GLU A 31 -19.47 28.04 35.30
N VAL A 32 -20.70 28.09 34.77
CA VAL A 32 -21.12 27.25 33.64
C VAL A 32 -20.40 27.68 32.36
N ALA A 33 -20.21 28.99 32.14
CA ALA A 33 -19.51 29.50 30.97
C ALA A 33 -18.04 29.08 30.94
N PHE A 34 -17.31 29.23 32.04
CA PHE A 34 -15.91 28.85 32.14
C PHE A 34 -15.72 27.34 32.00
N LEU A 35 -16.56 26.53 32.67
CA LEU A 35 -16.50 25.07 32.56
C LEU A 35 -16.75 24.60 31.12
N SER A 36 -17.75 25.18 30.45
CA SER A 36 -18.08 24.83 29.07
C SER A 36 -16.96 25.22 28.09
N LEU A 37 -16.35 26.40 28.26
CA LEU A 37 -15.19 26.82 27.47
C LEU A 37 -14.01 25.85 27.63
N MET A 38 -13.74 25.38 28.85
CA MET A 38 -12.69 24.38 29.09
C MET A 38 -13.00 23.05 28.39
N LEU A 39 -14.24 22.57 28.48
CA LEU A 39 -14.68 21.33 27.82
C LEU A 39 -14.58 21.42 26.30
N PHE A 40 -15.02 22.53 25.70
CA PHE A 40 -14.91 22.72 24.26
C PHE A 40 -13.45 22.81 23.80
N ASN A 41 -12.56 23.43 24.59
CA ASN A 41 -11.13 23.44 24.29
C ASN A 41 -10.50 22.03 24.32
N LEU A 42 -10.93 21.16 25.25
CA LEU A 42 -10.46 19.78 25.30
C LEU A 42 -10.94 18.96 24.08
N ILE A 43 -12.21 19.12 23.70
CA ILE A 43 -12.81 18.39 22.58
C ILE A 43 -12.25 18.87 21.23
N ARG A 44 -11.90 20.15 21.11
CA ARG A 44 -11.39 20.77 19.88
C ARG A 44 -10.23 20.00 19.29
N PHE A 45 -9.24 19.63 20.10
CA PHE A 45 -8.07 18.89 19.65
C PHE A 45 -8.45 17.52 19.07
N SER A 46 -9.30 16.78 19.77
CA SER A 46 -9.73 15.44 19.36
C SER A 46 -10.58 15.50 18.08
N VAL A 47 -11.53 16.42 17.98
CA VAL A 47 -12.39 16.59 16.80
C VAL A 47 -11.56 17.00 15.57
N TYR A 48 -10.56 17.85 15.75
CA TYR A 48 -9.67 18.26 14.66
C TYR A 48 -8.82 17.11 14.11
N ARG A 49 -8.45 16.13 14.95
CA ARG A 49 -7.64 14.98 14.51
C ARG A 49 -8.44 13.92 13.74
N ILE A 50 -9.75 13.80 13.96
CA ILE A 50 -10.58 12.76 13.32
C ILE A 50 -10.46 12.75 11.79
N PRO A 51 -10.55 13.89 11.08
CA PRO A 51 -10.36 13.90 9.63
C PRO A 51 -8.97 13.42 9.19
N GLY A 52 -7.92 13.74 9.96
CA GLY A 52 -6.56 13.27 9.70
C GLY A 52 -6.44 11.75 9.83
N LEU A 53 -7.10 11.16 10.83
CA LEU A 53 -7.11 9.71 11.05
C LEU A 53 -7.71 8.94 9.85
N VAL A 54 -8.71 9.49 9.16
CA VAL A 54 -9.28 8.84 7.96
C VAL A 54 -8.22 8.67 6.87
N ARG A 55 -7.38 9.69 6.68
CA ARG A 55 -6.28 9.63 5.72
C ARG A 55 -5.24 8.60 6.14
N GLU A 56 -4.85 8.60 7.41
CA GLU A 56 -3.89 7.63 7.94
C GLU A 56 -4.37 6.18 7.76
N VAL A 57 -5.65 5.91 8.00
CA VAL A 57 -6.25 4.58 7.77
C VAL A 57 -6.25 4.21 6.29
N LEU A 58 -6.55 5.17 5.41
CA LEU A 58 -6.53 4.93 3.96
C LEU A 58 -5.11 4.60 3.48
N ASP A 59 -4.12 5.38 3.92
CA ASP A 59 -2.71 5.17 3.57
C ASP A 59 -2.22 3.82 4.12
N ALA A 60 -2.59 3.46 5.35
CA ALA A 60 -2.30 2.16 5.95
C ALA A 60 -2.92 1.00 5.14
N ARG A 61 -4.17 1.15 4.68
CA ARG A 61 -4.83 0.14 3.84
C ARG A 61 -4.11 -0.06 2.50
N ILE A 62 -3.70 1.02 1.84
CA ILE A 62 -2.94 0.94 0.58
C ILE A 62 -1.59 0.25 0.82
N SER A 63 -0.89 0.63 1.90
CA SER A 63 0.39 0.00 2.26
C SER A 63 0.21 -1.49 2.55
N LEU A 64 -0.83 -1.87 3.28
CA LEU A 64 -1.11 -3.27 3.59
C LEU A 64 -1.42 -4.07 2.33
N ASN A 65 -2.20 -3.52 1.39
CA ASN A 65 -2.47 -4.18 0.12
C ASN A 65 -1.18 -4.48 -0.67
N ARG A 66 -0.22 -3.54 -0.70
CA ARG A 66 1.07 -3.74 -1.38
C ARG A 66 1.90 -4.85 -0.73
N VAL A 67 1.93 -4.88 0.60
CA VAL A 67 2.62 -5.96 1.33
C VAL A 67 1.95 -7.30 1.07
N GLN A 68 0.62 -7.34 1.05
CA GLN A 68 -0.13 -8.55 0.73
C GLN A 68 0.15 -9.03 -0.70
N GLU A 69 0.17 -8.13 -1.68
CA GLU A 69 0.48 -8.47 -3.07
C GLU A 69 1.87 -9.09 -3.22
N PHE A 70 2.88 -8.51 -2.55
CA PHE A 70 4.24 -9.06 -2.52
C PHE A 70 4.30 -10.45 -1.88
N LEU A 71 3.65 -10.64 -0.73
CA LEU A 71 3.67 -11.93 -0.01
C LEU A 71 2.88 -13.04 -0.73
N LEU A 72 1.98 -12.67 -1.64
CA LEU A 72 1.21 -13.61 -2.46
C LEU A 72 1.82 -13.82 -3.85
N GLU A 73 2.93 -13.16 -4.16
CA GLU A 73 3.61 -13.34 -5.44
C GLU A 73 4.14 -14.78 -5.54
N PRO A 74 3.98 -15.45 -6.70
CA PRO A 74 4.48 -16.80 -6.87
C PRO A 74 6.01 -16.84 -6.73
N GLU A 75 6.48 -17.64 -5.78
CA GLU A 75 7.91 -17.91 -5.60
C GLU A 75 8.48 -18.66 -6.81
N VAL A 76 9.75 -18.38 -7.12
CA VAL A 76 10.49 -19.17 -8.12
C VAL A 76 10.63 -20.59 -7.57
N PRO A 77 10.20 -21.63 -8.30
CA PRO A 77 10.34 -23.00 -7.83
C PRO A 77 11.80 -23.30 -7.48
N GLU A 78 12.03 -23.95 -6.34
CA GLU A 78 13.35 -24.49 -6.00
C GLU A 78 13.75 -25.44 -7.14
N MET A 79 14.78 -25.05 -7.91
CA MET A 79 15.31 -25.92 -8.96
C MET A 79 15.89 -27.13 -8.25
N ILE A 80 15.18 -28.26 -8.31
CA ILE A 80 15.69 -29.53 -7.80
C ILE A 80 16.96 -29.83 -8.59
N ASN A 81 18.10 -29.70 -7.92
CA ASN A 81 19.44 -29.88 -8.47
C ASN A 81 19.64 -31.32 -8.94
N THR A 82 19.14 -31.66 -10.13
CA THR A 82 19.72 -32.72 -10.95
C THR A 82 20.72 -32.09 -11.90
N MET A 83 21.79 -31.51 -11.35
CA MET A 83 23.02 -31.21 -12.11
C MET A 83 23.80 -32.51 -12.30
N ASN A 84 23.31 -33.40 -13.15
CA ASN A 84 24.16 -34.41 -13.77
C ASN A 84 24.17 -34.10 -15.26
N PRO A 85 25.21 -33.42 -15.78
CA PRO A 85 25.32 -33.21 -17.21
C PRO A 85 25.37 -34.58 -17.91
N THR A 86 24.70 -34.69 -19.05
CA THR A 86 24.67 -35.92 -19.85
C THR A 86 26.08 -36.34 -20.33
N ASN A 87 27.03 -35.39 -20.32
CA ASN A 87 28.43 -35.55 -20.72
C ASN A 87 29.38 -34.95 -19.66
N GLU A 88 30.50 -35.61 -19.37
CA GLU A 88 31.51 -35.16 -18.39
C GLU A 88 32.23 -33.86 -18.79
N ASN A 89 32.16 -33.45 -20.06
CA ASN A 89 32.93 -32.32 -20.62
C ASN A 89 32.08 -31.09 -20.96
N THR A 90 30.80 -31.08 -20.58
CA THR A 90 29.84 -30.00 -20.85
C THR A 90 29.48 -29.29 -19.55
N ILE A 91 29.75 -27.99 -19.47
CA ILE A 91 29.54 -27.19 -18.26
C ILE A 91 28.16 -26.51 -18.25
N ILE A 92 27.62 -26.16 -19.41
CA ILE A 92 26.30 -25.52 -19.57
C ILE A 92 25.59 -26.20 -20.73
N GLU A 93 24.42 -26.79 -20.46
CA GLU A 93 23.55 -27.42 -21.45
C GLU A 93 22.13 -26.84 -21.33
N LEU A 94 21.67 -26.21 -22.40
CA LEU A 94 20.28 -25.75 -22.58
C LEU A 94 19.71 -26.56 -23.75
N LYS A 95 18.58 -27.24 -23.56
CA LYS A 95 17.90 -28.02 -24.61
C LYS A 95 16.49 -27.50 -24.82
N GLY A 96 16.23 -26.91 -25.99
CA GLY A 96 14.89 -26.47 -26.40
C GLY A 96 14.19 -25.53 -25.40
N ALA A 97 14.95 -24.74 -24.63
CA ALA A 97 14.40 -23.94 -23.54
C ALA A 97 13.56 -22.78 -24.07
N ASN A 98 12.35 -22.62 -23.52
CA ASN A 98 11.48 -21.47 -23.75
C ASN A 98 11.42 -20.64 -22.47
N LEU A 99 11.86 -19.38 -22.52
CA LEU A 99 11.97 -18.51 -21.36
C LEU A 99 11.13 -17.25 -21.57
N SER A 100 10.44 -16.81 -20.52
CA SER A 100 9.60 -15.61 -20.50
C SER A 100 9.72 -14.94 -19.14
N TRP A 101 9.85 -13.61 -19.13
CA TRP A 101 9.84 -12.81 -17.89
C TRP A 101 8.45 -12.67 -17.28
N ILE A 102 7.41 -12.70 -18.13
CA ILE A 102 6.03 -12.58 -17.70
C ILE A 102 5.45 -14.00 -17.64
N PRO A 103 4.94 -14.45 -16.48
CA PRO A 103 4.25 -15.72 -16.38
C PRO A 103 3.05 -15.69 -17.33
N GLN A 104 2.93 -16.73 -18.17
CA GLN A 104 1.77 -16.89 -19.03
C GLN A 104 0.54 -17.13 -18.16
N LYS A 105 -0.27 -16.09 -17.93
CA LYS A 105 -1.59 -16.27 -17.34
C LYS A 105 -2.45 -17.02 -18.35
N THR A 106 -2.90 -18.21 -17.97
CA THR A 106 -3.85 -19.03 -18.73
C THR A 106 -5.25 -18.42 -18.62
N ASP A 107 -5.43 -17.21 -19.14
CA ASP A 107 -6.74 -16.64 -19.44
C ASP A 107 -6.88 -16.64 -20.98
N GLU A 108 -7.97 -17.24 -21.45
CA GLU A 108 -8.18 -17.83 -22.79
C GLU A 108 -8.13 -16.88 -24.01
N SER A 109 -7.45 -15.73 -23.98
CA SER A 109 -7.41 -14.86 -25.17
C SER A 109 -6.16 -13.98 -25.36
N THR A 110 -5.05 -14.21 -24.66
CA THR A 110 -3.80 -13.48 -24.98
C THR A 110 -2.58 -14.38 -24.90
N THR A 111 -2.18 -14.93 -26.05
CA THR A 111 -0.95 -15.72 -26.21
C THR A 111 0.29 -14.83 -26.03
N ILE A 112 0.74 -14.66 -24.78
CA ILE A 112 2.02 -14.00 -24.49
C ILE A 112 3.13 -14.87 -25.07
N LEU A 113 3.79 -14.41 -26.14
CA LEU A 113 4.86 -15.16 -26.79
C LEU A 113 6.11 -15.20 -25.89
N PRO A 114 6.77 -16.36 -25.75
CA PRO A 114 8.02 -16.46 -24.99
C PRO A 114 9.09 -15.53 -25.56
N THR A 115 9.83 -14.85 -24.67
CA THR A 115 10.92 -13.93 -25.02
C THR A 115 12.09 -14.67 -25.67
N LEU A 116 12.43 -15.86 -25.16
CA LEU A 116 13.39 -16.77 -25.79
C LEU A 116 12.66 -18.06 -26.16
N LYS A 117 12.84 -18.51 -27.40
CA LYS A 117 12.18 -19.70 -27.92
C LYS A 117 13.20 -20.74 -28.35
N SER A 118 12.99 -21.97 -27.89
CA SER A 118 13.72 -23.17 -28.35
C SER A 118 15.23 -23.01 -28.31
N LEU A 119 15.76 -22.37 -27.26
CA LEU A 119 17.19 -22.15 -27.11
C LEU A 119 17.86 -23.50 -26.83
N THR A 120 18.73 -23.91 -27.75
CA THR A 120 19.57 -25.09 -27.61
C THR A 120 21.03 -24.63 -27.66
N LEU A 121 21.72 -24.73 -26.52
CA LEU A 121 23.09 -24.28 -26.36
C LEU A 121 23.86 -25.33 -25.57
N GLU A 122 25.02 -25.72 -26.08
CA GLU A 122 25.94 -26.63 -25.41
C GLU A 122 27.30 -25.96 -25.36
N ILE A 123 27.85 -25.76 -24.14
CA ILE A 123 29.13 -25.09 -23.93
C ILE A 123 30.08 -26.08 -23.25
N LYS A 124 31.26 -26.26 -23.84
CA LYS A 124 32.32 -27.12 -23.31
C LYS A 124 33.30 -26.34 -22.44
N GLU A 125 34.03 -27.06 -21.59
CA GLU A 125 35.08 -26.47 -20.76
C GLU A 125 36.18 -25.84 -21.64
N GLY A 126 36.45 -24.54 -21.45
CA GLY A 126 37.50 -23.80 -22.17
C GLY A 126 37.06 -23.06 -23.44
N GLU A 127 35.78 -23.09 -23.83
CA GLU A 127 35.27 -22.34 -24.98
C GLU A 127 34.93 -20.88 -24.63
N LEU A 128 35.36 -19.93 -25.47
CA LEU A 128 34.98 -18.51 -25.37
C LEU A 128 33.85 -18.20 -26.34
N ILE A 129 32.69 -17.79 -25.82
CA ILE A 129 31.50 -17.47 -26.63
C ILE A 129 31.16 -15.98 -26.48
N GLY A 130 30.93 -15.33 -27.63
CA GLY A 130 30.34 -14.00 -27.69
C GLY A 130 28.84 -14.10 -28.01
N ILE A 131 28.01 -13.48 -27.17
CA ILE A 131 26.60 -13.24 -27.47
C ILE A 131 26.52 -11.84 -28.07
N ILE A 132 26.04 -11.74 -29.32
CA ILE A 132 25.84 -10.48 -30.03
C ILE A 132 24.35 -10.25 -30.20
#